data_AF-A0A1B8RQ63-F1
#
_entry.id   AF-A0A1B8RQ63-F1
#
_cell.length_a   1.000
_cell.length_b   1.000
_cell.length_c   1.000
_cell.angle_alpha   90.00
_cell.angle_beta   90.00
_cell.angle_gamma   90.00
#
_symmetry.space_group_name_H-M   'P 1'
#
loop_
_entity.id
_entity.type
_entity.pdbx_description
1 polymer ?
#
loop_
_entity_poly.entity_id
_entity_poly.type
_entity_poly.pdbx_seq_one_letter_code
_entity_poly.pdbx_strand_id
1 'polypeptide(L)'
;MNKMIQKIVSLALLFLISLLVLDYFRIIEFSNILGNSLSFITIVLIVFSSTSVICTSKSGLNKFINYLILTAITVGIVLKIIYGKLNMIIYASLLLTVVYALMDMLYKRPD
;
A
#
# COMPACT_ATOMS: atom_id res chain seq x y z
N MET A 1 16.19 -0.25 -7.51
CA MET A 1 16.16 -0.91 -6.18
C MET A 1 16.53 -2.38 -6.34
N ASN A 2 17.29 -2.96 -5.39
CA ASN A 2 17.59 -4.40 -5.42
C ASN A 2 16.28 -5.20 -5.38
N LYS A 3 16.13 -6.22 -6.24
CA LYS A 3 14.91 -7.05 -6.36
C LYS A 3 14.50 -7.64 -5.00
N MET A 4 15.48 -8.01 -4.17
CA MET A 4 15.25 -8.55 -2.83
C MET A 4 14.65 -7.52 -1.86
N ILE A 5 15.16 -6.28 -1.88
CA ILE A 5 14.63 -5.18 -1.05
C ILE A 5 13.17 -4.90 -1.43
N GLN A 6 12.87 -4.93 -2.72
CA GLN A 6 11.51 -4.74 -3.21
C GLN A 6 10.54 -5.82 -2.73
N LYS A 7 10.95 -7.09 -2.73
CA LYS A 7 10.14 -8.18 -2.14
C LYS A 7 9.91 -8.00 -0.64
N ILE A 8 10.94 -7.60 0.12
CA ILE A 8 10.82 -7.35 1.57
C ILE A 8 9.81 -6.22 1.84
N VAL A 9 9.90 -5.12 1.09
CA VAL A 9 8.95 -4.00 1.21
C VAL A 9 7.52 -4.44 0.87
N SER A 10 7.33 -5.24 -0.19
CA SER A 10 6.01 -5.78 -0.56
C SER A 10 5.46 -6.76 0.50
N LEU A 11 6.31 -7.58 1.14
CA LEU A 11 5.92 -8.43 2.28
C LEU A 11 5.45 -7.58 3.46
N ALA A 12 6.24 -6.58 3.83
CA ALA A 12 5.93 -5.69 4.95
C ALA A 12 4.62 -4.94 4.72
N LEU A 13 4.36 -4.49 3.49
CA LEU A 13 3.09 -3.90 3.07
C LEU A 13 1.91 -4.85 3.27
N LEU A 14 2.02 -6.08 2.76
CA LEU A 14 0.98 -7.11 2.93
C LEU A 14 0.68 -7.39 4.40
N PHE A 15 1.72 -7.49 5.22
CA PHE A 15 1.59 -7.73 6.66
C PHE A 15 0.90 -6.57 7.37
N LEU A 16 1.33 -5.32 7.10
CA LEU A 16 0.74 -4.11 7.69
C LEU A 16 -0.72 -3.93 7.29
N ILE A 17 -1.05 -4.14 6.01
CA ILE A 17 -2.44 -4.07 5.53
C ILE A 17 -3.28 -5.15 6.21
N SER A 18 -2.76 -6.37 6.40
CA SER A 18 -3.48 -7.44 7.09
C SER A 18 -3.77 -7.07 8.54
N LEU A 19 -2.80 -6.52 9.27
CA LEU A 19 -3.02 -6.04 10.65
C LEU A 19 -4.13 -5.00 10.72
N LEU A 20 -4.13 -4.01 9.81
CA LEU A 20 -5.17 -2.98 9.74
C LEU A 20 -6.55 -3.55 9.40
N VAL A 21 -6.61 -4.60 8.57
CA VAL A 21 -7.86 -5.29 8.26
C VAL A 21 -8.37 -6.07 9.47
N LEU A 22 -7.49 -6.72 10.24
CA LEU A 22 -7.87 -7.43 11.47
C LEU A 22 -8.43 -6.47 12.54
N ASP A 23 -7.88 -5.24 12.61
CA ASP A 23 -8.40 -4.16 13.45
C ASP A 23 -9.77 -3.66 12.99
N TYR A 24 -9.96 -3.48 11.67
CA TYR A 24 -11.25 -3.11 11.10
C TYR A 24 -12.36 -4.14 11.41
N PHE A 25 -12.04 -5.43 11.35
CA PHE A 25 -12.98 -6.51 11.71
C PHE A 25 -13.09 -6.76 13.21
N ARG A 26 -12.40 -5.97 14.06
CA ARG A 26 -12.36 -6.13 15.52
C ARG A 26 -11.92 -7.53 15.98
N ILE A 27 -11.11 -8.21 15.18
CA ILE A 27 -10.49 -9.48 15.56
C ILE A 27 -9.35 -9.21 16.55
N ILE A 28 -8.61 -8.13 16.32
CA ILE A 28 -7.58 -7.58 17.21
C ILE A 28 -7.89 -6.10 17.38
N GLU A 29 -8.27 -5.64 18.57
CA GLU A 29 -8.54 -4.22 18.80
C GLU A 29 -7.24 -3.49 19.18
N PHE A 30 -6.78 -2.61 18.30
CA PHE A 30 -5.68 -1.71 18.62
C PHE A 30 -6.19 -0.46 19.36
N SER A 31 -5.31 0.13 20.17
CA SER A 31 -5.59 1.46 20.71
C SER A 31 -5.63 2.49 19.57
N ASN A 32 -6.42 3.55 19.72
CA ASN A 32 -6.53 4.62 18.71
C ASN A 32 -5.15 5.17 18.29
N ILE A 33 -4.20 5.26 19.23
CA ILE A 33 -2.84 5.74 18.96
C ILE A 33 -2.07 4.73 18.11
N LEU A 34 -2.16 3.43 18.44
CA LEU A 34 -1.44 2.38 17.72
C LEU A 34 -2.01 2.17 16.31
N GLY A 35 -3.33 2.12 16.16
CA GLY A 35 -4.00 1.99 14.86
C GLY A 35 -3.71 3.16 13.92
N ASN A 36 -3.68 4.39 14.44
CA ASN A 36 -3.29 5.58 13.67
C ASN A 36 -1.81 5.54 13.25
N SER A 37 -0.92 5.10 14.14
CA SER A 37 0.51 4.98 13.84
C SER A 37 0.77 3.92 12.76
N LEU A 38 0.15 2.75 12.87
CA LEU A 38 0.23 1.69 11.86
C LEU A 38 -0.33 2.13 10.52
N SER A 39 -1.48 2.83 10.51
CA SER A 39 -2.06 3.41 9.30
C SER A 39 -1.10 4.39 8.62
N PHE A 40 -0.45 5.26 9.41
CA PHE A 40 0.50 6.24 8.89
C PHE A 40 1.73 5.56 8.27
N ILE A 41 2.33 4.60 8.98
CA ILE A 41 3.48 3.83 8.49
C ILE A 41 3.12 3.10 7.18
N THR A 42 1.92 2.52 7.12
CA THR A 42 1.43 1.84 5.91
C THR A 42 1.37 2.79 4.73
N ILE A 43 0.78 3.98 4.89
CA ILE A 43 0.70 4.99 3.83
C ILE A 43 2.10 5.38 3.34
N VAL A 44 3.04 5.65 4.25
CA VAL A 44 4.42 6.00 3.91
C VAL A 44 5.08 4.89 3.11
N LEU A 45 4.90 3.63 3.52
CA LEU A 45 5.44 2.47 2.80
C LEU A 45 4.83 2.32 1.41
N ILE A 46 3.54 2.59 1.23
CA ILE A 46 2.90 2.49 -0.10
C ILE A 46 3.48 3.56 -1.04
N VAL A 47 3.61 4.80 -0.56
CA VAL A 47 4.19 5.90 -1.34
C VAL A 47 5.64 5.58 -1.72
N PHE A 48 6.44 5.10 -0.76
CA PHE A 48 7.83 4.72 -1.00
C PHE A 48 7.94 3.58 -2.03
N SER A 49 7.17 2.51 -1.85
CA SER A 49 7.16 1.36 -2.75
C SER A 49 6.76 1.75 -4.16
N SER A 50 5.63 2.47 -4.30
CA SER A 50 5.09 2.88 -5.60
C SER A 50 6.06 3.80 -6.34
N THR A 51 6.65 4.77 -5.64
CA THR A 51 7.64 5.69 -6.21
C THR A 51 8.91 4.95 -6.65
N SER A 52 9.38 4.01 -5.83
CA SER A 52 10.54 3.18 -6.16
C SER A 52 10.31 2.35 -7.42
N VAL A 53 9.10 1.79 -7.60
CA VAL A 53 8.74 1.06 -8.82
C VAL A 53 8.69 1.98 -10.03
N ILE A 54 8.09 3.16 -9.91
CA ILE A 54 8.00 4.14 -11.00
C ILE A 54 9.41 4.50 -11.52
N CYS A 55 10.35 4.74 -10.60
CA CYS A 55 11.72 5.10 -10.93
C CYS A 55 12.57 3.91 -11.43
N THR A 56 12.31 2.69 -10.97
CA THR A 56 13.16 1.51 -11.26
C THR A 56 12.63 0.63 -12.41
N SER A 57 11.32 0.58 -12.63
CA SER A 57 10.73 -0.36 -13.59
C SER A 57 11.04 0.01 -15.04
N LYS A 58 11.39 -0.97 -15.87
CA LYS A 58 11.41 -0.81 -17.34
C LYS A 58 10.05 -1.07 -17.99
N SER A 59 9.19 -1.86 -17.35
CA SER A 59 7.83 -2.16 -17.84
C SER A 59 6.91 -0.97 -17.60
N GLY A 60 6.30 -0.47 -18.68
CA GLY A 60 5.34 0.65 -18.65
C GLY A 60 4.05 0.31 -17.89
N LEU A 61 3.61 -0.95 -17.94
CA LEU A 61 2.40 -1.42 -17.25
C LEU A 61 2.58 -1.35 -15.72
N ASN A 62 3.74 -1.75 -15.21
CA ASN A 62 4.06 -1.62 -13.79
C ASN A 62 4.11 -0.16 -13.33
N LYS A 63 4.64 0.74 -14.16
CA LYS A 63 4.62 2.18 -13.85
C LYS A 63 3.19 2.70 -13.80
N PHE A 64 2.35 2.34 -14.77
CA PHE A 64 0.96 2.77 -14.84
C PHE A 64 0.17 2.35 -13.59
N ILE A 65 0.27 1.09 -13.18
CA ILE A 65 -0.41 0.61 -11.96
C ILE A 65 0.05 1.39 -10.72
N ASN A 66 1.36 1.63 -10.59
CA ASN A 66 1.88 2.37 -9.43
C ASN A 66 1.50 3.86 -9.44
N TYR A 67 1.41 4.50 -10.61
CA TYR A 67 0.85 5.85 -10.71
C TYR A 67 -0.63 5.88 -10.28
N LEU A 68 -1.39 4.84 -10.64
CA LEU A 68 -2.79 4.73 -10.26
C LEU A 68 -2.96 4.51 -8.75
N ILE A 69 -2.10 3.69 -8.13
CA ILE A 69 -2.05 3.51 -6.67
C ILE A 69 -1.71 4.84 -5.97
N LEU A 70 -0.68 5.55 -6.46
CA LEU A 70 -0.24 6.82 -5.87
C LEU A 70 -1.36 7.86 -5.92
N THR A 71 -1.97 8.06 -7.09
CA THR A 71 -3.07 9.01 -7.29
C THR A 71 -4.29 8.66 -6.45
N ALA A 72 -4.69 7.38 -6.39
CA ALA A 72 -5.81 6.93 -5.58
C ALA A 72 -5.56 7.17 -4.08
N ILE A 73 -4.33 6.97 -3.59
CA ILE A 73 -3.96 7.26 -2.19
C ILE A 73 -3.97 8.76 -1.92
N THR A 74 -3.40 9.58 -2.80
CA THR A 74 -3.41 11.03 -2.64
C THR A 74 -4.85 11.57 -2.59
N VAL A 75 -5.70 11.16 -3.53
CA VAL A 75 -7.12 11.54 -3.58
C VAL A 75 -7.86 11.01 -2.34
N GLY A 76 -7.58 9.77 -1.93
CA GLY A 76 -8.16 9.17 -0.73
C GLY A 76 -7.82 9.94 0.54
N ILE A 77 -6.57 10.36 0.72
CA ILE A 77 -6.13 11.18 1.87
C ILE A 77 -6.82 12.54 1.87
N VAL A 78 -6.85 13.23 0.72
CA VAL A 78 -7.52 14.53 0.60
C VAL A 78 -9.00 14.42 0.95
N LEU A 79 -9.70 13.39 0.45
CA LEU A 79 -11.10 13.16 0.76
C LEU A 79 -11.34 12.80 2.23
N LYS A 80 -10.42 12.06 2.86
CA LYS A 80 -10.49 11.78 4.30
C LYS A 80 -10.39 13.06 5.12
N ILE A 81 -9.55 14.02 4.71
CA ILE A 81 -9.41 15.32 5.39
C ILE A 81 -10.69 16.16 5.22
N ILE A 82 -11.26 16.18 4.00
CA ILE A 82 -12.45 17.00 3.70
C ILE A 82 -13.72 16.45 4.36
N TYR A 83 -13.95 15.14 4.29
CA TYR A 83 -15.21 14.52 4.71
C TYR A 83 -15.13 13.80 6.07
N GLY A 84 -13.94 13.70 6.67
CA GLY A 84 -13.72 13.04 7.96
C GLY A 84 -14.00 11.53 7.98
N LYS A 85 -14.38 10.93 6.85
CA LYS A 85 -14.74 9.51 6.71
C LYS A 85 -13.80 8.78 5.76
N LEU A 86 -13.56 7.50 6.05
CA LEU A 86 -12.90 6.58 5.12
C LEU A 86 -13.77 6.46 3.87
N ASN A 87 -13.16 6.73 2.71
CA ASN A 87 -13.87 6.75 1.44
C ASN A 87 -13.59 5.48 0.63
N MET A 88 -14.53 5.06 -0.23
CA MET A 88 -14.39 3.87 -1.09
C MET A 88 -13.08 3.85 -1.89
N ILE A 89 -12.56 5.03 -2.22
CA ILE A 89 -11.31 5.23 -2.95
C ILE A 89 -10.09 4.69 -2.18
N ILE A 90 -10.08 4.81 -0.84
CA ILE A 90 -8.99 4.28 0.00
C ILE A 90 -9.04 2.75 0.01
N TYR A 91 -10.23 2.16 0.06
CA TYR A 91 -10.38 0.71 -0.01
C TYR A 91 -9.94 0.16 -1.38
N ALA A 92 -10.30 0.84 -2.47
CA ALA A 92 -9.85 0.48 -3.81
C ALA A 92 -8.32 0.57 -3.95
N SER A 93 -7.69 1.61 -3.41
CA SER A 93 -6.23 1.77 -3.46
C SER A 93 -5.49 0.72 -2.63
N LEU A 94 -6.02 0.35 -1.46
CA LEU A 94 -5.51 -0.75 -0.65
C LEU A 94 -5.58 -2.08 -1.41
N LEU A 95 -6.71 -2.38 -2.05
CA LEU A 95 -6.89 -3.62 -2.81
C LEU A 95 -5.90 -3.70 -3.98
N LEU A 96 -5.75 -2.60 -4.74
CA LEU A 96 -4.76 -2.49 -5.82
C LEU A 96 -3.32 -2.66 -5.30
N THR A 97 -3.01 -2.09 -4.14
CA THR A 97 -1.70 -2.24 -3.48
C THR A 97 -1.43 -3.69 -3.12
N VAL A 98 -2.42 -4.40 -2.56
CA VAL A 98 -2.29 -5.83 -2.21
C VAL A 98 -2.07 -6.69 -3.45
N VAL A 99 -2.86 -6.48 -4.51
CA VAL A 99 -2.71 -7.21 -5.77
C VAL A 99 -1.33 -6.97 -6.38
N TYR A 100 -0.88 -5.71 -6.39
CA TYR A 100 0.43 -5.37 -6.90
C TYR A 100 1.56 -5.98 -6.05
N ALA A 101 1.45 -5.93 -4.71
CA ALA A 101 2.42 -6.54 -3.80
C ALA A 101 2.52 -8.06 -4.00
N LEU A 102 1.39 -8.75 -4.18
CA LEU A 102 1.36 -10.19 -4.49
C LEU A 102 2.01 -10.49 -5.85
N MET A 103 1.70 -9.69 -6.87
CA MET A 103 2.34 -9.82 -8.20
C MET A 103 3.85 -9.63 -8.09
N ASP A 104 4.32 -8.63 -7.33
CA ASP A 104 5.75 -8.36 -7.17
C ASP A 104 6.48 -9.50 -6.45
N MET A 105 5.81 -10.19 -5.52
CA MET A 105 6.35 -11.35 -4.81
C MET A 105 6.39 -12.62 -5.67
N LEU A 106 5.29 -12.93 -6.33
CA LEU A 106 5.09 -14.18 -7.07
C LEU A 106 5.73 -14.15 -8.46
N TYR A 107 5.67 -13.03 -9.16
CA TYR A 107 6.06 -12.96 -10.57
C TYR A 107 7.50 -12.50 -10.82
N LYS A 108 8.13 -11.74 -9.91
CA LYS A 108 9.56 -11.41 -10.09
C LYS A 108 10.42 -12.57 -9.59
N ARG A 109 10.95 -13.38 -10.52
CA ARG A 109 12.02 -14.32 -10.18
C ARG A 109 13.24 -13.54 -9.66
N PRO A 110 13.81 -13.95 -8.51
CA PRO A 110 15.13 -13.48 -8.12
C PRO A 110 16.11 -14.11 -9.13
N ASP A 111 16.70 -13.27 -9.97
CA ASP A 111 17.95 -13.62 -10.65
C ASP A 111 19.04 -12.93 -9.85
#